data_AF-A0A0G1FQZ4-F1
#
_entry.id   AF-A0A0G1FQZ4-F1
#
_cell.length_a   1.000
_cell.length_b   1.000
_cell.length_c   1.000
_cell.angle_alpha   90.00
_cell.angle_beta   90.00
_cell.angle_gamma   90.00
#
_symmetry.space_group_name_H-M   'P 1'
#
loop_
_entity.id
_entity.type
_entity.pdbx_description
1 polymer ?
#
loop_
_entity_poly.entity_id
_entity_poly.type
_entity_poly.pdbx_seq_one_letter_code
_entity_poly.pdbx_strand_id
1 'polypeptide(L)' 'MTLDLVILANTLPNHKKGEKIHLASVAFDQLKTRLRMAHELKLFSDKKYAFVIEQNEEIGKMMSGWLKWAQKQ' A
#
# COMPACT_ATOMS: atom_id res chain seq x y z
N MET A 1 9.60 0.07 3.58
CA MET A 1 9.57 -0.51 2.23
C MET A 1 8.47 0.08 1.35
N THR A 2 7.18 0.02 1.73
CA THR A 2 6.09 0.64 0.92
C THR A 2 6.28 2.15 0.76
N LEU A 3 6.54 2.87 1.85
CA LEU A 3 6.78 4.32 1.81
C LEU A 3 7.99 4.68 0.93
N ASP A 4 9.08 3.93 1.04
CA ASP A 4 10.30 4.15 0.25
C ASP A 4 10.03 4.00 -1.26
N LEU A 5 9.22 3.01 -1.64
CA LEU A 5 8.79 2.80 -3.03
C LEU A 5 7.89 3.93 -3.53
N VAL A 6 6.99 4.44 -2.68
CA VAL A 6 6.13 5.60 -3.00
C VAL A 6 7.00 6.84 -3.23
N ILE A 7 7.98 7.10 -2.37
CA ILE A 7 8.90 8.23 -2.51
C ILE A 7 9.70 8.09 -3.80
N LEU A 8 10.31 6.91 -4.04
CA LEU A 8 11.10 6.65 -5.24
C LEU A 8 10.28 6.79 -6.53
N ALA A 9 9.05 6.26 -6.56
CA ALA A 9 8.18 6.41 -7.73
C ALA A 9 7.89 7.90 -8.03
N ASN A 10 7.81 8.75 -7.01
CA ASN A 10 7.60 10.18 -7.20
C ASN A 10 8.84 10.94 -7.68
N THR A 11 10.05 10.40 -7.51
CA THR A 11 11.28 11.01 -8.06
C THR A 11 11.58 10.64 -9.52
N LEU A 12 10.84 9.67 -10.08
CA LEU A 12 11.07 9.17 -11.44
C LEU A 12 10.25 9.92 -12.50
N PRO A 13 10.72 10.01 -13.76
CA PRO A 13 9.89 10.45 -14.89
C PRO A 13 8.69 9.51 -15.11
N ASN A 14 7.57 10.02 -15.62
CA ASN A 14 6.31 9.26 -15.75
C ASN A 14 6.47 7.89 -16.43
N HIS A 15 7.23 7.80 -17.53
CA HIS A 15 7.49 6.56 -18.27
C HIS A 15 8.28 5.50 -17.48
N LYS A 16 8.87 5.84 -16.33
CA LYS A 16 9.57 4.91 -15.41
C LYS A 16 8.82 4.67 -14.11
N LYS A 17 7.72 5.39 -13.85
CA LYS A 17 6.97 5.26 -12.60
C LYS A 17 6.22 3.94 -12.50
N GLY A 18 5.75 3.39 -13.63
CA GLY A 18 4.90 2.20 -13.69
C GLY A 18 5.39 1.03 -12.83
N GLU A 19 6.65 0.63 -13.03
CA GLU A 19 7.26 -0.47 -12.29
C GLU A 19 7.31 -0.20 -10.78
N LYS A 20 7.71 1.01 -10.37
CA LYS A 20 7.83 1.34 -8.94
C LYS A 20 6.48 1.51 -8.26
N ILE A 21 5.47 2.02 -8.95
CA ILE A 21 4.09 2.08 -8.46
C ILE A 21 3.52 0.67 -8.28
N HIS A 22 3.79 -0.23 -9.23
CA HIS A 22 3.39 -1.63 -9.11
C HIS A 22 4.03 -2.30 -7.89
N LEU A 23 5.35 -2.14 -7.71
CA LEU A 23 6.05 -2.66 -6.53
C LEU A 23 5.52 -2.06 -5.22
N ALA A 24 5.19 -0.76 -5.20
CA ALA A 24 4.58 -0.11 -4.04
C ALA A 24 3.21 -0.73 -3.71
N SER A 25 2.39 -1.03 -4.72
CA SER A 25 1.11 -1.71 -4.56
C SER A 25 1.29 -3.11 -3.96
N VAL A 26 2.22 -3.91 -4.49
CA VAL A 26 2.53 -5.25 -3.96
C VAL A 26 3.01 -5.16 -2.51
N ALA A 27 3.91 -4.23 -2.19
CA ALA A 27 4.39 -4.03 -0.82
C ALA A 27 3.26 -3.61 0.13
N PHE A 28 2.31 -2.81 -0.33
CA PHE A 28 1.12 -2.44 0.45
C PHE A 28 0.19 -3.63 0.70
N ASP A 29 -0.03 -4.49 -0.29
CA ASP A 29 -0.80 -5.72 -0.09
C ASP A 29 -0.16 -6.64 0.95
N GLN A 30 1.16 -6.79 0.90
CA GLN A 30 1.88 -7.55 1.92
C GLN A 30 1.75 -6.92 3.33
N LEU A 31 1.74 -5.58 3.44
CA LEU A 31 1.50 -4.89 4.72
C LEU A 31 0.12 -5.25 5.28
N LYS A 32 -0.94 -5.18 4.46
CA LYS A 32 -2.29 -5.58 4.87
C LYS A 32 -2.33 -7.03 5.36
N THR A 33 -1.67 -7.94 4.66
CA THR A 33 -1.58 -9.35 5.09
C THR A 33 -0.88 -9.48 6.44
N ARG A 34 0.26 -8.80 6.65
CA ARG A 34 0.97 -8.84 7.94
C ARG A 34 0.12 -8.29 9.09
N LEU A 35 -0.64 -7.21 8.85
CA LEU A 35 -1.53 -6.62 9.85
C LEU A 35 -2.69 -7.57 10.21
N ARG A 36 -3.27 -8.26 9.23
CA ARG A 36 -4.29 -9.30 9.47
C ARG A 36 -3.71 -10.44 10.30
N MET A 37 -2.54 -10.97 9.92
CA MET A 37 -1.89 -12.04 10.69
C MET A 37 -1.57 -11.61 12.12
N ALA A 38 -1.10 -10.38 12.33
CA ALA A 38 -0.83 -9.85 13.67
C ALA A 38 -2.09 -9.76 14.53
N HIS A 39 -3.25 -9.43 13.94
CA HIS A 39 -4.54 -9.49 14.63
C HIS A 39 -4.98 -10.92 14.95
N GLU A 40 -4.86 -11.85 14.00
CA GLU A 40 -5.15 -13.27 14.22
C GLU A 40 -4.30 -13.89 15.34
N LEU A 41 -3.03 -13.46 15.44
CA LEU A 41 -2.10 -13.83 16.51
C LEU A 41 -2.34 -13.07 17.82
N LYS A 42 -3.39 -12.24 17.91
CA LYS A 42 -3.76 -11.42 19.08
C LYS A 42 -2.69 -10.42 19.53
N LEU A 43 -1.81 -10.00 18.62
CA LEU A 43 -0.84 -8.92 18.87
C LEU A 43 -1.53 -7.53 18.87
N PHE A 44 -2.72 -7.45 18.26
CA PHE A 44 -3.60 -6.28 18.31
C PHE A 44 -4.93 -6.65 18.97
N SER A 45 -5.50 -5.70 19.71
CA SER A 45 -6.92 -5.77 20.08
C SER A 45 -7.80 -5.43 18.88
N ASP A 46 -9.04 -5.91 18.88
CA ASP A 46 -10.01 -5.65 17.81
C ASP A 46 -10.17 -4.15 17.54
N LYS A 47 -10.21 -3.33 18.59
CA LYS A 47 -10.28 -1.87 18.46
C LYS A 47 -9.08 -1.27 17.72
N LYS A 48 -7.86 -1.74 18.01
CA LYS A 48 -6.64 -1.29 17.32
C LYS A 48 -6.63 -1.75 15.87
N TYR A 49 -7.05 -2.99 15.62
CA TYR A 49 -7.12 -3.53 14.27
C TYR A 49 -8.15 -2.79 13.41
N ALA A 50 -9.35 -2.51 13.95
CA ALA A 50 -10.39 -1.75 13.25
C ALA A 50 -9.88 -0.37 12.81
N PHE A 51 -9.23 0.37 13.70
CA PHE A 51 -8.63 1.66 13.37
C PHE A 51 -7.59 1.54 12.24
N VAL A 52 -6.71 0.54 12.31
CA VAL A 52 -5.68 0.33 11.28
C VAL A 52 -6.27 -0.07 9.92
N ILE A 53 -7.36 -0.85 9.91
CA ILE A 53 -8.04 -1.23 8.67
C ILE A 53 -8.72 -0.04 8.00
N GLU A 54 -9.36 0.84 8.77
CA GLU A 54 -9.96 2.08 8.26
C GLU A 54 -8.92 2.95 7.56
N GLN A 55 -7.75 3.16 8.18
CA GLN A 55 -6.66 3.92 7.57
C GLN A 55 -6.12 3.24 6.29
N ASN A 56 -6.01 1.91 6.29
CA ASN A 56 -5.56 1.17 5.12
C ASN A 56 -6.56 1.17 3.98
N GLU A 57 -7.86 1.34 4.24
CA GLU A 57 -8.87 1.40 3.19
C GLU A 57 -8.68 2.65 2.33
N GLU A 58 -8.53 3.82 2.96
CA GLU A 58 -8.28 5.09 2.26
C GLU A 58 -6.97 5.06 1.48
N ILE A 59 -5.88 4.55 2.10
CA ILE A 59 -4.60 4.36 1.39
C ILE A 59 -4.77 3.38 0.23
N GLY A 60 -5.56 2.32 0.40
CA GLY A 60 -5.83 1.34 -0.65
C GLY A 60 -6.56 1.93 -1.86
N LYS A 61 -7.52 2.83 -1.65
CA LYS A 61 -8.21 3.56 -2.72
C LYS A 61 -7.20 4.42 -3.50
N MET A 62 -6.33 5.15 -2.80
CA MET A 62 -5.28 5.98 -3.40
C MET A 62 -4.30 5.15 -4.23
N MET A 63 -3.78 4.05 -3.66
CA MET A 63 -2.85 3.15 -4.34
C MET A 63 -3.47 2.52 -5.60
N SER A 64 -4.75 2.11 -5.52
CA SER A 64 -5.48 1.54 -6.64
C SER A 64 -5.67 2.55 -7.78
N GLY A 65 -6.03 3.80 -7.43
CA GLY A 65 -6.13 4.88 -8.41
C GLY A 65 -4.79 5.17 -9.08
N TRP A 66 -3.71 5.21 -8.29
CA TRP A 66 -2.37 5.48 -8.80
C TRP A 66 -1.85 4.37 -9.72
N LEU A 67 -2.09 3.10 -9.37
CA LEU A 67 -1.73 1.96 -10.21
C LEU A 67 -2.47 1.97 -11.55
N LYS A 68 -3.79 2.25 -11.54
CA LYS A 68 -4.59 2.38 -12.78
C LYS A 68 -4.10 3.52 -13.67
N TRP A 69 -3.67 4.64 -13.08
CA TRP A 69 -3.06 5.73 -13.82
C TRP A 69 -1.72 5.28 -14.44
N ALA A 70 -0.88 4.60 -13.67
CA ALA A 70 0.43 4.16 -14.09
C ALA A 70 0.39 3.13 -15.24
N GLN A 71 -0.66 2.31 -15.30
CA GLN A 71 -0.91 1.37 -16.40
C GLN A 71 -1.30 2.04 -17.72
N LYS A 72 -1.65 3.34 -17.69
CA LYS A 72 -2.07 4.12 -18.86
C LYS A 72 -0.98 5.09 -19.36
N GLN A 73 0.14 5.17 -18.65
CA GLN A 73 1.31 5.97 -19.05
C GLN A 73 2.18 5.17 -20.00
#